data_AF-A0A085YYH8-F1
#
_entry.id   AF-A0A085YYH8-F1
#
_cell.length_a   1.000
_cell.length_b   1.000
_cell.length_c   1.000
_cell.angle_alpha   90.00
_cell.angle_beta   90.00
_cell.angle_gamma   90.00
#
_symmetry.space_group_name_H-M   'P 1'
#
loop_
_entity.id
_entity.type
_entity.pdbx_description
1 polymer ?
#
loop_
_entity_poly.entity_id
_entity_poly.type
_entity_poly.pdbx_seq_one_letter_code
_entity_poly.pdbx_strand_id
1 'polypeptide(L)'
;MILKIINSLLILVAVFMGFKQGWAMFSGKPEMVEMFSKWNFSKTALMVNGAVTIVAALLILFPKTFVYGNFLMAAGILLIICLHLSDKDLKGVAIELPFLLLNLVIIYLQHPLSKNSMI
;
A
#
# COMPACT_ATOMS: atom_id res chain seq x y z
N MET A 1 -20.94 -14.45 5.53
CA MET A 1 -20.74 -14.56 4.05
C MET A 1 -20.58 -13.21 3.37
N ILE A 2 -21.51 -12.26 3.53
CA ILE A 2 -21.39 -10.89 2.95
C ILE A 2 -20.07 -10.20 3.34
N LEU A 3 -19.69 -10.23 4.62
CA LEU A 3 -18.42 -9.66 5.10
C LEU A 3 -17.17 -10.27 4.42
N LYS A 4 -17.20 -11.57 4.11
CA LYS A 4 -16.11 -12.25 3.40
C LYS A 4 -16.01 -11.79 1.94
N ILE A 5 -17.14 -11.52 1.30
CA ILE A 5 -17.20 -10.98 -0.07
C ILE A 5 -16.68 -9.55 -0.09
N ILE A 6 -17.16 -8.70 0.83
CA ILE A 6 -16.70 -7.32 0.97
C ILE A 6 -15.19 -7.29 1.21
N ASN A 7 -14.68 -8.07 2.17
CA ASN A 7 -13.25 -8.06 2.46
C ASN A 7 -12.41 -8.61 1.29
N SER A 8 -12.90 -9.63 0.58
CA SER A 8 -12.25 -10.12 -0.64
C SER A 8 -12.13 -9.01 -1.69
N LEU A 9 -13.19 -8.22 -1.90
CA LEU A 9 -13.17 -7.08 -2.81
C LEU A 9 -12.21 -6.00 -2.35
N LEU A 10 -12.21 -5.65 -1.05
CA LEU A 10 -11.29 -4.67 -0.47
C LEU A 10 -9.82 -5.11 -0.66
N ILE A 11 -9.52 -6.38 -0.43
CA ILE A 11 -8.20 -6.96 -0.66
C ILE A 11 -7.81 -6.85 -2.13
N LEU A 12 -8.68 -7.22 -3.07
CA LEU A 12 -8.38 -7.12 -4.49
C LEU A 12 -8.12 -5.67 -4.93
N VAL A 13 -8.91 -4.72 -4.41
CA VAL A 13 -8.69 -3.29 -4.64
C VAL A 13 -7.34 -2.85 -4.09
N ALA A 14 -7.02 -3.18 -2.83
CA ALA A 14 -5.76 -2.81 -2.20
C ALA A 14 -4.55 -3.41 -2.96
N VAL A 15 -4.63 -4.67 -3.37
CA VAL A 15 -3.57 -5.34 -4.14
C VAL A 15 -3.42 -4.71 -5.52
N PHE A 16 -4.52 -4.47 -6.24
CA PHE A 16 -4.46 -3.85 -7.56
C PHE A 16 -3.86 -2.45 -7.50
N MET A 17 -4.30 -1.63 -6.55
CA MET A 17 -3.80 -0.26 -6.38
C MET A 17 -2.34 -0.25 -5.92
N GLY A 18 -1.98 -1.08 -4.94
CA GLY A 18 -0.60 -1.24 -4.48
C GLY A 18 0.34 -1.74 -5.58
N PHE A 19 -0.09 -2.71 -6.37
CA PHE A 19 0.68 -3.20 -7.51
C PHE A 19 0.86 -2.11 -8.58
N LYS A 20 -0.21 -1.36 -8.91
CA LYS A 20 -0.16 -0.25 -9.86
C LYS A 20 0.80 0.86 -9.40
N GLN A 21 0.74 1.23 -8.12
CA GLN A 21 1.62 2.25 -7.53
C GLN A 21 3.07 1.76 -7.47
N GLY A 22 3.28 0.53 -6.98
CA GLY A 22 4.60 -0.10 -6.94
C GLY A 22 5.24 -0.23 -8.32
N TRP A 23 4.45 -0.59 -9.33
CA TRP A 23 4.92 -0.63 -10.72
C TRP A 23 5.25 0.75 -11.27
N ALA A 24 4.47 1.79 -10.95
CA ALA A 24 4.77 3.16 -11.35
C ALA A 24 6.09 3.67 -10.74
N MET A 25 6.36 3.32 -9.49
CA MET A 25 7.64 3.60 -8.83
C MET A 25 8.79 2.79 -9.43
N PHE A 26 8.60 1.48 -9.62
CA PHE A 26 9.61 0.58 -10.15
C PHE A 26 10.01 0.89 -11.60
N SER A 27 9.04 1.23 -12.46
CA SER A 27 9.29 1.66 -13.84
C SER A 27 9.82 3.09 -13.94
N GLY A 28 9.83 3.85 -12.83
CA GLY A 28 10.30 5.22 -12.81
C GLY A 28 9.45 6.16 -13.67
N LYS A 29 8.11 6.06 -13.53
CA LYS A 29 7.20 7.00 -14.21
C LYS A 29 7.61 8.45 -13.92
N PRO A 30 7.58 9.35 -14.93
CA PRO A 30 8.03 10.73 -14.76
C PRO A 30 7.41 11.43 -13.56
N GLU A 31 6.12 11.23 -13.31
CA GLU A 31 5.39 11.85 -12.20
C GLU A 31 5.91 11.36 -10.83
N MET A 32 6.21 10.06 -10.70
CA MET A 32 6.77 9.49 -9.47
C MET A 32 8.22 9.91 -9.27
N VAL A 33 8.99 10.00 -10.35
CA VAL A 33 10.38 10.49 -10.31
C VAL A 33 10.40 11.94 -9.86
N GLU A 34 9.54 12.81 -10.42
CA GLU A 34 9.48 14.21 -10.03
C GLU A 34 9.06 14.38 -8.56
N MET A 35 8.05 13.63 -8.10
CA MET A 35 7.57 13.69 -6.72
C MET A 35 8.66 13.24 -5.73
N PHE A 36 9.27 12.08 -5.95
CA PHE A 36 10.29 11.55 -5.04
C PHE A 36 11.61 12.33 -5.11
N SER A 37 11.93 12.96 -6.25
CA SER A 37 13.11 13.82 -6.38
C SER A 37 13.01 15.06 -5.48
N LYS A 38 11.80 15.59 -5.22
CA LYS A 38 11.59 16.68 -4.26
C LYS A 38 12.04 16.31 -2.84
N TRP A 39 11.96 15.02 -2.50
CA TRP A 39 12.40 14.46 -1.23
C TRP A 39 13.83 13.92 -1.24
N ASN A 40 14.64 14.27 -2.26
CA ASN A 40 16.02 13.80 -2.45
C ASN A 40 16.16 12.27 -2.59
N PHE A 41 15.11 11.57 -3.01
CA PHE A 41 15.23 10.15 -3.33
C PHE A 41 15.94 9.97 -4.67
N SER A 42 16.94 9.07 -4.68
CA SER A 42 17.54 8.63 -5.93
C SER A 42 16.56 7.77 -6.73
N LYS A 43 16.75 7.70 -8.05
CA LYS A 43 15.97 6.80 -8.92
C LYS A 43 16.04 5.34 -8.43
N THR A 44 17.20 4.90 -7.94
CA THR A 44 17.38 3.57 -7.37
C THR A 44 16.55 3.38 -6.11
N ALA A 45 16.53 4.36 -5.19
CA ALA A 45 15.71 4.30 -3.99
C ALA A 45 14.20 4.24 -4.31
N LEU A 46 13.75 5.03 -5.29
CA LEU A 46 12.39 4.97 -5.81
C LEU A 46 12.05 3.58 -6.36
N MET A 47 12.93 2.99 -7.17
CA MET A 47 12.72 1.66 -7.74
C MET A 47 12.65 0.58 -6.66
N VAL A 48 13.54 0.64 -5.67
CA VAL A 48 13.54 -0.28 -4.52
C VAL A 48 12.24 -0.16 -3.73
N ASN A 49 11.77 1.06 -3.46
CA ASN A 49 10.50 1.29 -2.79
C ASN A 49 9.32 0.69 -3.61
N GLY A 50 9.35 0.88 -4.93
CA GLY A 50 8.40 0.26 -5.86
C GLY A 50 8.37 -1.26 -5.79
N ALA A 51 9.55 -1.90 -5.78
CA ALA A 51 9.67 -3.34 -5.65
C ALA A 51 9.12 -3.83 -4.30
N VAL A 52 9.42 -3.12 -3.20
CA VAL A 52 8.88 -3.43 -1.87
C VAL A 52 7.36 -3.33 -1.86
N THR A 53 6.78 -2.30 -2.47
CA THR A 53 5.31 -2.15 -2.58
C THR A 53 4.68 -3.29 -3.39
N ILE A 54 5.30 -3.71 -4.50
CA ILE A 54 4.82 -4.85 -5.30
C ILE A 54 4.84 -6.13 -4.45
N VAL A 55 5.95 -6.40 -3.75
CA VAL A 55 6.08 -7.57 -2.88
C VAL A 55 5.03 -7.52 -1.76
N ALA A 56 4.83 -6.36 -1.13
CA ALA A 56 3.81 -6.15 -0.11
C ALA A 56 2.41 -6.51 -0.64
N ALA A 57 2.05 -6.02 -1.84
CA ALA A 57 0.78 -6.33 -2.48
C ALA A 57 0.61 -7.84 -2.74
N LEU A 58 1.65 -8.53 -3.21
CA LEU A 58 1.60 -9.98 -3.42
C LEU A 58 1.44 -10.76 -2.11
N LEU A 59 2.08 -10.32 -1.02
CA LEU A 59 1.97 -10.95 0.29
C LEU A 59 0.55 -10.85 0.88
N ILE A 60 -0.23 -9.83 0.53
CA ILE A 60 -1.62 -9.69 0.98
C ILE A 60 -2.51 -10.83 0.44
N LEU A 61 -2.21 -11.37 -0.75
CA LEU A 61 -3.03 -12.41 -1.37
C LEU A 61 -3.00 -13.75 -0.61
N PHE A 62 -1.97 -14.00 0.19
CA PHE A 62 -1.82 -15.27 0.89
C PHE A 62 -2.18 -15.11 2.38
N PRO A 63 -3.07 -15.97 2.94
CA PRO A 63 -3.51 -15.87 4.33
C PRO A 63 -2.36 -15.89 5.36
N LYS A 64 -1.28 -16.63 5.07
CA LYS A 64 -0.12 -16.76 5.95
C LYS A 64 0.74 -15.49 6.02
N THR A 65 0.75 -14.70 4.96
CA THR A 65 1.58 -13.48 4.84
C THR A 65 0.75 -12.19 4.86
N PHE A 66 -0.57 -12.31 4.93
CA PHE A 66 -1.53 -11.23 4.84
C PHE A 66 -1.21 -10.03 5.73
N VAL A 67 -0.93 -10.26 7.01
CA VAL A 67 -0.63 -9.19 7.97
C VAL A 67 0.69 -8.50 7.62
N TYR A 68 1.72 -9.26 7.24
CA TYR A 68 3.01 -8.70 6.84
C TYR A 68 2.92 -7.89 5.55
N GLY A 69 2.13 -8.34 4.57
CA GLY A 69 1.87 -7.60 3.34
C GLY A 69 1.18 -6.27 3.61
N ASN A 70 0.10 -6.26 4.40
CA ASN A 70 -0.60 -5.03 4.77
C ASN A 70 0.30 -4.11 5.63
N PHE A 71 1.11 -4.66 6.53
CA PHE A 71 2.05 -3.88 7.33
C PHE A 71 3.10 -3.17 6.46
N LEU A 72 3.73 -3.89 5.53
CA LEU A 72 4.70 -3.31 4.62
C LEU A 72 4.08 -2.21 3.74
N MET A 73 2.86 -2.45 3.25
CA MET A 73 2.13 -1.45 2.47
C MET A 73 1.79 -0.21 3.31
N ALA A 74 1.26 -0.41 4.51
CA ALA A 74 0.93 0.67 5.44
C ALA A 74 2.18 1.48 5.86
N ALA A 75 3.31 0.82 6.10
CA ALA A 75 4.58 1.47 6.41
C ALA A 75 5.08 2.33 5.24
N GLY A 76 4.98 1.83 4.01
CA GLY A 76 5.33 2.59 2.80
C GLY A 76 4.44 3.83 2.60
N ILE A 77 3.12 3.68 2.78
CA ILE A 77 2.18 4.80 2.69
C ILE A 77 2.44 5.81 3.81
N LEU A 78 2.67 5.35 5.05
CA LEU A 78 2.99 6.21 6.18
C LEU A 78 4.27 7.01 5.93
N LEU A 79 5.30 6.39 5.37
CA LEU A 79 6.52 7.08 4.96
C LEU A 79 6.20 8.23 3.98
N ILE A 80 5.41 7.97 2.94
CA ILE A 80 5.02 8.99 1.96
C ILE A 80 4.20 10.10 2.62
N ILE A 81 3.30 9.78 3.55
CA ILE A 81 2.55 10.78 4.33
C ILE A 81 3.50 11.65 5.16
N CYS A 82 4.49 11.07 5.83
CA CYS A 82 5.49 11.82 6.58
C CYS A 82 6.28 12.78 5.67
N LEU A 83 6.61 12.37 4.45
CA LEU A 83 7.30 13.22 3.46
C LEU A 83 6.40 14.38 3.00
N HIS A 84 5.12 14.13 2.69
CA HIS A 84 4.17 15.21 2.38
C HIS A 84 3.97 16.17 3.55
N LEU A 85 3.89 15.67 4.79
CA LEU A 85 3.78 16.53 5.98
C LEU A 85 5.03 17.40 6.18
N SER A 86 6.23 16.86 5.90
CA SER A 86 7.48 17.63 5.93
C SER A 86 7.44 18.81 4.95
N ASP A 87 6.83 18.61 3.78
CA ASP A 87 6.63 19.65 2.76
C ASP A 87 5.38 20.52 2.99
N LYS A 88 4.64 20.31 4.09
CA LYS A 88 3.35 20.94 4.41
C LYS A 88 2.27 20.72 3.33
N ASP A 89 2.40 19.66 2.54
CA ASP A 89 1.46 19.30 1.49
C ASP A 89 0.29 18.46 2.03
N LEU A 90 -0.70 19.14 2.60
CA LEU A 90 -1.90 18.49 3.12
C LEU A 90 -2.74 17.79 2.02
N LYS A 91 -2.60 18.20 0.76
CA LYS A 91 -3.32 17.56 -0.35
C LYS A 91 -2.76 16.17 -0.62
N GLY A 92 -1.44 16.03 -0.65
CA GLY A 92 -0.77 14.73 -0.76
C GLY A 92 -1.15 13.79 0.39
N VAL A 93 -1.14 14.30 1.63
CA VAL A 93 -1.59 13.52 2.80
C VAL A 93 -3.04 13.03 2.63
N ALA A 94 -3.94 13.90 2.17
CA ALA A 94 -5.35 13.54 1.98
C ALA A 94 -5.56 12.46 0.89
N ILE A 95 -4.65 12.37 -0.10
CA ILE A 95 -4.68 11.34 -1.13
C ILE A 95 -4.19 10.00 -0.59
N GLU A 96 -3.15 9.99 0.24
CA GLU A 96 -2.53 8.77 0.77
C GLU A 96 -3.28 8.18 1.98
N LEU A 97 -3.96 9.03 2.77
CA LEU A 97 -4.66 8.62 3.99
C LEU A 97 -5.75 7.54 3.78
N PRO A 98 -6.61 7.59 2.75
CA PRO A 98 -7.56 6.53 2.46
C PRO A 98 -6.89 5.17 2.23
N PHE A 99 -5.70 5.13 1.61
CA PHE A 99 -4.97 3.88 1.38
C PHE A 99 -4.39 3.30 2.67
N LEU A 100 -3.90 4.17 3.56
CA LEU A 100 -3.46 3.75 4.89
C LEU A 100 -4.64 3.14 5.67
N LEU A 101 -5.77 3.84 5.70
CA LEU A 101 -6.98 3.37 6.37
C LEU A 101 -7.50 2.06 5.77
N LEU A 102 -7.45 1.91 4.45
CA LEU A 102 -7.85 0.68 3.75
C LEU A 102 -7.03 -0.53 4.24
N ASN A 103 -5.70 -0.41 4.35
CA ASN A 103 -4.85 -1.49 4.86
C ASN A 103 -5.20 -1.86 6.31
N LEU A 104 -5.46 -0.87 7.16
CA LEU A 104 -5.86 -1.10 8.55
C LEU A 104 -7.24 -1.78 8.66
N VAL A 105 -8.21 -1.35 7.85
CA VAL A 105 -9.55 -1.95 7.78
C VAL A 105 -9.46 -3.39 7.29
N ILE A 106 -8.65 -3.66 6.26
CA ILE A 106 -8.44 -5.02 5.74
C ILE A 106 -7.84 -5.94 6.80
N ILE A 107 -6.83 -5.46 7.55
CA ILE A 107 -6.26 -6.20 8.69
C ILE A 107 -7.34 -6.51 9.73
N TYR A 108 -8.14 -5.51 10.11
CA TYR A 108 -9.22 -5.67 11.09
C TYR A 108 -10.26 -6.70 10.64
N LEU A 109 -10.66 -6.68 9.37
CA LEU A 109 -11.64 -7.61 8.79
C LEU A 109 -11.12 -9.04 8.60
N GLN A 110 -9.80 -9.26 8.74
CA GLN A 110 -9.10 -10.55 8.63
C GLN A 110 -9.24 -11.26 7.28
N HIS A 111 -8.22 -12.02 6.87
CA HIS A 111 -8.23 -12.67 5.57
C HIS A 111 -9.44 -13.63 5.41
N PRO A 112 -10.26 -13.52 4.34
CA PRO A 112 -11.53 -14.25 4.21
C PRO A 112 -11.34 -15.78 4.14
N LEU A 113 -10.18 -16.23 3.67
CA LEU A 113 -9.76 -17.64 3.62
C LEU A 113 -9.03 -18.14 4.89
N SER A 114 -8.92 -17.31 5.94
CA SER A 114 -8.26 -17.73 7.19
C SER A 114 -9.14 -18.73 7.96
N LYS A 115 -8.49 -19.79 8.48
CA LYS A 115 -9.12 -20.85 9.31
C LYS A 115 -9.78 -20.29 10.57
N ASN A 116 -9.36 -19.11 11.03
CA ASN A 116 -9.89 -18.43 12.22
C ASN A 116 -10.91 -17.32 11.90
N SER A 117 -11.55 -17.36 10.72
CA SER A 117 -12.64 -16.43 10.39
C SER A 117 -13.90 -16.78 11.19
N MET A 118 -13.87 -16.53 12.50
CA MET A 118 -15.03 -16.54 13.40
C MET A 118 -15.84 -15.23 13.27
N ILE A 119 -16.06 -14.81 12.02
CA ILE A 119 -17.06 -13.84 11.57
C ILE A 119 -17.69 -14.38 10.27
#